data_AF-A0A4S8Q304-F1
#
_entry.id   AF-A0A4S8Q304-F1
#
_cell.length_a   1.000
_cell.length_b   1.000
_cell.length_c   1.000
_cell.angle_alpha   90.00
_cell.angle_beta   90.00
_cell.angle_gamma   90.00
#
_symmetry.space_group_name_H-M   'P 1'
#
loop_
_entity.id
_entity.type
_entity.pdbx_description
1 polymer ?
#
loop_
_entity_poly.entity_id
_entity_poly.type
_entity_poly.pdbx_seq_one_letter_code
_entity_poly.pdbx_strand_id
1 'polypeptide(L)' 'MRIPSDILADIDRIAESTERSRSYIILRALKTYLLNEGADIIATIEARAELNAGEHEDFDTVLAEMERMIAGKVA' A
#
# COMPACT_ATOMS: atom_id res chain seq x y z
N MET A 1 12.71 18.37 -1.92
CA MET A 1 11.82 18.19 -3.09
C MET A 1 11.69 19.55 -3.78
N ARG A 2 11.89 19.62 -5.11
CA ARG A 2 11.58 20.85 -5.85
C ARG A 2 10.13 20.77 -6.32
N ILE A 3 9.34 21.79 -5.98
CA ILE A 3 7.95 21.95 -6.43
C ILE A 3 7.92 23.13 -7.40
N PRO A 4 7.31 22.98 -8.59
CA PRO A 4 7.05 24.10 -9.50
C PRO A 4 6.34 25.27 -8.79
N SER A 5 6.71 26.51 -9.14
CA SER A 5 6.22 27.71 -8.43
C SER A 5 4.73 27.95 -8.59
N ASP A 6 4.17 27.57 -9.74
CA ASP A 6 2.74 27.58 -10.05
C ASP A 6 1.96 26.62 -9.13
N ILE A 7 2.43 25.37 -9.00
CA ILE A 7 1.80 24.39 -8.10
C ILE A 7 1.87 24.87 -6.65
N LEU A 8 2.99 25.44 -6.23
CA LEU A 8 3.15 25.96 -4.87
C LEU A 8 2.16 27.11 -4.59
N ALA A 9 1.95 27.99 -5.57
CA ALA A 9 1.00 29.11 -5.46
C ALA A 9 -0.45 28.61 -5.32
N ASP A 10 -0.83 27.56 -6.04
CA ASP A 10 -2.18 26.96 -5.90
C ASP A 10 -2.36 26.27 -4.54
N ILE A 11 -1.33 25.58 -4.03
CA ILE A 11 -1.36 25.00 -2.68
C ILE A 11 -1.54 26.11 -1.62
N ASP A 12 -0.86 27.25 -1.78
CA ASP A 12 -0.99 28.38 -0.86
C ASP A 12 -2.40 28.97 -0.86
N ARG A 13 -3.01 29.13 -2.05
CA ARG A 13 -4.41 29.58 -2.17
C ARG A 13 -5.39 28.65 -1.46
N ILE A 14 -5.19 27.33 -1.58
CA ILE A 14 -6.02 26.34 -0.89
C ILE A 14 -5.81 26.43 0.63
N ALA A 15 -4.55 26.55 1.06
CA ALA A 15 -4.19 26.65 2.48
C ALA A 15 -4.84 27.88 3.13
N GLU A 16 -4.74 29.05 2.49
CA GLU A 16 -5.39 30.29 2.93
C GLU A 16 -6.91 30.15 2.99
N SER A 17 -7.53 29.65 1.91
CA SER A 17 -9.00 29.51 1.81
C SER A 17 -9.58 28.50 2.80
N THR A 18 -8.76 27.59 3.33
CA THR A 18 -9.18 26.54 4.28
C THR A 18 -8.71 26.79 5.70
N GLU A 19 -8.03 27.91 5.96
CA GLU A 19 -7.40 28.23 7.25
C GLU A 19 -6.50 27.07 7.75
N ARG A 20 -5.65 26.58 6.86
CA ARG A 20 -4.69 25.50 7.12
C ARG A 20 -3.29 25.93 6.70
N SER A 21 -2.29 25.23 7.23
CA SER A 21 -0.92 25.43 6.78
C SER A 21 -0.69 24.75 5.44
N ARG A 22 0.22 25.30 4.63
CA ARG A 22 0.76 24.65 3.42
C ARG A 22 1.19 23.21 3.70
N SER A 23 1.92 23.00 4.80
CA SER A 23 2.39 21.67 5.23
C SER A 23 1.25 20.70 5.49
N TYR A 24 0.12 21.17 6.03
CA TYR A 24 -1.07 20.33 6.22
C TYR A 24 -1.66 19.87 4.89
N ILE A 25 -1.79 20.77 3.90
CA ILE A 25 -2.31 20.43 2.57
C ILE A 25 -1.41 19.42 1.88
N ILE A 26 -0.09 19.64 1.91
CA ILE A 26 0.89 18.72 1.33
C ILE A 26 0.82 17.36 2.02
N LEU A 27 0.82 17.31 3.35
CA LEU A 27 0.74 16.06 4.09
C LEU A 27 -0.56 15.30 3.79
N ARG A 28 -1.69 16.01 3.68
CA ARG A 28 -2.97 15.42 3.26
C ARG A 28 -2.85 14.79 1.88
N ALA A 29 -2.30 15.50 0.91
CA ALA A 29 -2.12 14.98 -0.45
C ALA A 29 -1.23 13.73 -0.47
N LEU A 30 -0.11 13.74 0.26
CA LEU A 30 0.79 12.59 0.36
C LEU A 30 0.10 11.37 1.02
N LYS A 31 -0.67 11.58 2.10
CA LYS A 31 -1.46 10.51 2.72
C LYS A 31 -2.51 9.95 1.76
N THR A 32 -3.20 10.82 1.02
CA THR A 32 -4.18 10.40 0.01
C THR A 32 -3.53 9.62 -1.12
N TYR A 33 -2.35 10.00 -1.59
CA TYR A 33 -1.59 9.22 -2.57
C TYR A 33 -1.25 7.83 -2.03
N LEU A 34 -0.70 7.76 -0.82
CA LEU A 34 -0.32 6.49 -0.19
C LEU A 34 -1.50 5.55 0.04
N LEU A 35 -2.67 6.09 0.41
CA LEU A 35 -3.87 5.28 0.64
C LEU A 35 -4.52 4.76 -0.64
N ASN A 36 -4.35 5.44 -1.78
CA ASN A 36 -4.99 5.06 -3.03
C ASN A 36 -4.01 4.39 -3.98
N GLU A 37 -3.09 5.17 -4.56
CA GLU A 37 -2.12 4.68 -5.56
C GLU A 37 -0.96 3.93 -4.91
N GLY A 38 -0.48 4.44 -3.78
CA GLY A 38 0.67 3.89 -3.08
C GLY A 38 0.40 2.52 -2.45
N ALA A 39 -0.84 2.22 -2.07
CA ALA A 39 -1.21 0.97 -1.41
C ALA A 39 -0.93 -0.25 -2.32
N ASP A 40 -1.39 -0.20 -3.57
CA ASP A 40 -1.17 -1.29 -4.54
C ASP A 40 0.32 -1.44 -4.91
N ILE A 41 1.03 -0.31 -5.02
CA ILE A 41 2.47 -0.30 -5.30
C ILE A 41 3.24 -0.95 -4.15
N ILE A 42 2.94 -0.59 -2.90
CA ILE A 42 3.56 -1.16 -1.70
C ILE A 42 3.25 -2.65 -1.61
N ALA A 43 1.99 -3.05 -1.79
CA ALA A 43 1.60 -4.47 -1.78
C ALA A 43 2.36 -5.28 -2.84
N THR A 44 2.57 -4.72 -4.04
CA THR A 44 3.36 -5.37 -5.09
C THR A 44 4.84 -5.48 -4.73
N ILE A 45 5.41 -4.46 -4.08
CA ILE A 45 6.80 -4.48 -3.60
C ILE A 45 6.97 -5.56 -2.52
N GLU A 46 6.03 -5.65 -1.59
CA GLU A 46 6.02 -6.63 -0.49
C GLU A 46 5.86 -8.05 -1.03
N ALA A 47 4.89 -8.31 -1.91
CA ALA A 47 4.71 -9.61 -2.54
C ALA A 47 5.97 -10.08 -3.30
N ARG A 48 6.68 -9.17 -3.97
CA ARG A 48 7.97 -9.50 -4.61
C ARG A 48 9.06 -9.80 -3.59
N ALA A 49 9.05 -9.13 -2.44
CA ALA A 49 10.00 -9.41 -1.37
C ALA A 49 9.75 -10.78 -0.75
N GLU A 50 8.50 -11.17 -0.53
CA GLU A 50 8.09 -12.51 -0.05
C GLU A 50 8.52 -13.62 -1.01
N LEU A 51 8.28 -13.44 -2.31
CA LEU A 51 8.76 -14.36 -3.35
C LEU A 51 10.29 -14.46 -3.38
N ASN A 52 11.03 -13.37 -3.15
CA ASN A 52 12.48 -13.43 -3.09
C ASN A 52 13.03 -14.00 -1.78
N ALA A 53 12.26 -13.92 -0.69
CA ALA A 53 12.60 -14.47 0.62
C ALA A 53 12.43 -16.00 0.67
N GLY A 54 11.86 -16.61 -0.37
CA GLY A 54 11.67 -18.06 -0.43
C GLY A 54 10.48 -18.55 0.41
N GLU A 55 9.51 -17.69 0.73
CA GLU A 55 8.20 -18.14 1.22
C GLU A 55 7.45 -18.77 0.05
N HIS A 56 7.80 -20.03 -0.21
CA HIS A 56 7.09 -20.92 -1.10
C HIS A 56 6.67 -22.06 -0.20
N GLU A 57 5.38 -22.13 0.10
CA GLU A 57 4.86 -23.32 0.73
C GLU A 57 5.00 -24.45 -0.29
N ASP A 58 5.79 -25.46 0.05
CA ASP A 58 6.01 -26.60 -0.82
C ASP A 58 4.65 -27.19 -1.22
N PHE A 59 4.44 -27.37 -2.52
CA PHE A 59 3.16 -27.81 -3.07
C PHE A 59 2.71 -29.14 -2.43
N ASP A 60 3.67 -30.00 -2.08
CA ASP A 60 3.42 -31.26 -1.38
C ASP A 60 2.92 -31.04 0.06
N THR A 61 3.36 -29.96 0.72
CA THR A 61 2.88 -29.58 2.06
C THR A 61 1.44 -29.07 2.01
N VAL A 62 1.12 -28.22 1.02
CA VAL A 62 -0.26 -27.73 0.78
C VAL A 62 -1.20 -28.88 0.44
N LEU A 63 -0.75 -29.81 -0.39
CA LEU A 63 -1.52 -31.00 -0.79
C LEU A 63 -1.82 -31.90 0.41
N ALA A 64 -0.83 -32.18 1.25
CA ALA A 64 -1.01 -32.98 2.45
C ALA A 64 -1.96 -32.32 3.48
N GLU A 65 -1.98 -30.99 3.57
CA GLU A 65 -2.94 -30.26 4.40
C GLU A 65 -4.38 -30.36 3.87
N MET A 66 -4.57 -30.25 2.57
CA MET A 66 -5.87 -30.45 1.93
C MET A 66 -6.40 -31.87 2.16
N GLU A 67 -5.56 -32.90 2.01
CA GLU A 67 -5.94 -34.30 2.27
C GLU A 67 -6.36 -34.52 3.72
N ARG A 68 -5.63 -33.93 4.69
CA ARG A 68 -6.00 -33.99 6.12
C ARG A 68 -7.33 -33.28 6.41
N MET A 69 -7.58 -32.13 5.79
CA MET A 69 -8.84 -31.41 5.96
C MET A 69 -10.05 -32.17 5.39
N ILE A 70 -9.86 -32.85 4.24
CA ILE A 70 -10.89 -33.71 3.65
C ILE A 70 -11.13 -34.94 4.53
N ALA A 71 -10.08 -35.59 5.04
CA ALA A 71 -10.20 -36.76 5.90
C ALA A 71 -10.84 -36.43 7.27
N GLY A 72 -10.52 -35.27 7.86
CA GLY A 72 -11.08 -34.81 9.13
C GLY A 72 -12.55 -34.42 9.08
N LYS A 73 -13.10 -34.13 7.89
CA LYS A 73 -14.52 -33.76 7.69
C LYS A 73 -15.45 -34.96 7.49
N VAL A 74 -14.89 -36.18 7.44
CA VAL A 74 -15.61 -37.45 7.23
C VAL A 74 -15.71 -38.28 8.53
N ALA A 75 -15.32 -37.71 9.69
CA ALA A 75 -15.47 -38.33 11.01
C ALA A 75 -16.73 -37.83 11.75
#